data_AF-A0A0B2QRW5-F1
#
_entry.id   AF-A0A0B2QRW5-F1
#
_cell.length_a   1.000
_cell.length_b   1.000
_cell.length_c   1.000
_cell.angle_alpha   90.00
_cell.angle_beta   90.00
_cell.angle_gamma   90.00
#
_symmetry.space_group_name_H-M   'P 1'
#
loop_
_entity.id
_entity.type
_entity.pdbx_description
1 polymer ?
#
loop_
_entity_poly.entity_id
_entity_poly.type
_entity_poly.pdbx_seq_one_letter_code
_entity_poly.pdbx_strand_id
1 'polypeptide(L)'
;MSGRGKGVGGGVAVKDPSAPHGVRLLIEDYPYASDGLEIWDAIKSWVEEYVSFYYKSDEELQKDPELQAWWKELVEVGHGDLKDKPWWQKMQTREELVEASAMDCFSSSCCC
;
A
#
# COMPACT_ATOMS: atom_id res chain seq x y z
N MET A 1 -28.10 -4.35 22.47
CA MET A 1 -26.96 -5.18 22.91
C MET A 1 -25.86 -5.03 21.87
N SER A 2 -24.74 -4.45 22.28
CA SER A 2 -23.70 -3.84 21.44
C SER A 2 -23.03 -4.84 20.51
N GLY A 3 -22.87 -4.45 19.25
CA GLY A 3 -22.24 -5.22 18.18
C GLY A 3 -20.75 -5.39 18.44
N ARG A 4 -20.30 -6.65 18.38
CA ARG A 4 -18.91 -7.07 18.54
C ARG A 4 -18.13 -6.60 17.31
N GLY A 5 -17.49 -5.44 17.40
CA GLY A 5 -16.52 -4.97 16.40
C GLY A 5 -15.39 -5.99 16.28
N LYS A 6 -15.19 -6.52 15.07
CA LYS A 6 -14.11 -7.47 14.80
C LYS A 6 -12.78 -6.77 15.05
N GLY A 7 -12.07 -7.18 16.09
CA GLY A 7 -10.68 -6.82 16.31
C GLY A 7 -9.85 -7.28 15.12
N VAL A 8 -9.09 -6.35 14.53
CA VAL A 8 -8.00 -6.66 13.62
C VAL A 8 -6.85 -7.19 14.48
N GLY A 9 -6.27 -8.32 14.08
CA GLY A 9 -5.33 -9.10 14.89
C GLY A 9 -4.10 -8.29 15.34
N GLY A 10 -3.85 -8.40 16.66
CA GLY A 10 -2.63 -8.15 17.43
C GLY A 10 -1.48 -7.34 16.83
N GLY A 11 -1.26 -6.13 17.40
CA GLY A 11 0.05 -5.46 17.39
C GLY A 11 -0.06 -3.94 17.38
N VAL A 12 0.18 -3.30 18.53
CA VAL A 12 0.58 -1.89 18.77
C VAL A 12 -0.20 -0.72 18.11
N ALA A 13 -1.23 -0.93 17.28
CA ALA A 13 -1.99 0.14 16.63
C ALA A 13 -3.48 -0.18 16.49
N VAL A 14 -4.32 0.86 16.53
CA VAL A 14 -5.77 0.82 16.33
C VAL A 14 -6.12 1.76 15.18
N LYS A 15 -7.00 1.32 14.26
CA LYS A 15 -7.48 2.18 13.16
C LYS A 15 -8.34 3.31 13.72
N ASP A 16 -7.91 4.55 13.53
CA ASP A 16 -8.60 5.76 14.00
C ASP A 16 -8.60 6.81 12.87
N PRO A 17 -9.74 7.03 12.19
CA PRO A 17 -9.86 8.00 11.10
C PRO A 17 -9.62 9.45 11.52
N SER A 18 -9.62 9.75 12.83
CA SER A 18 -9.35 11.09 13.36
C SER A 18 -7.87 11.33 13.68
N ALA A 19 -7.04 10.29 13.63
CA ALA A 19 -5.60 10.40 13.80
C ALA A 19 -4.92 10.87 12.49
N PRO A 20 -3.78 11.57 12.57
CA PRO A 20 -3.10 12.15 11.41
C PRO A 20 -2.78 11.14 10.29
N HIS A 21 -2.53 9.87 10.65
CA HIS A 21 -2.20 8.79 9.71
C HIS A 21 -3.31 7.73 9.58
N GLY A 22 -4.54 8.03 10.05
CA GLY A 22 -5.65 7.07 10.04
C GLY A 22 -5.50 5.89 11.02
N VAL A 23 -4.43 5.91 11.83
CA VAL A 23 -4.11 4.92 12.85
C VAL A 23 -3.62 5.62 14.13
N ARG A 24 -4.06 5.12 15.27
CA ARG A 24 -3.60 5.50 16.60
C ARG A 24 -2.71 4.40 17.16
N LEU A 25 -1.46 4.73 17.46
CA LEU A 25 -0.55 3.84 18.17
C LEU A 25 -1.03 3.63 19.62
N LEU A 26 -1.00 2.38 20.09
CA LEU A 26 -1.29 2.01 21.48
C LEU A 26 -0.10 2.25 22.41
N ILE A 27 1.10 2.41 21.83
CA ILE A 27 2.32 2.85 22.51
C ILE A 27 2.70 4.18 21.88
N GLU A 28 2.41 5.27 22.58
CA GLU A 28 2.55 6.64 22.06
C GLU A 28 4.03 7.00 21.74
N ASP A 29 4.98 6.41 22.46
CA ASP A 29 6.44 6.58 22.26
C ASP A 29 7.09 5.35 21.62
N TYR A 30 6.55 4.86 20.49
CA TYR A 30 7.25 3.89 19.66
C TYR A 30 7.87 4.61 18.46
N PRO A 31 9.08 5.20 18.61
CA PRO A 31 9.68 6.09 17.60
C PRO A 31 9.77 5.43 16.22
N TYR A 32 10.00 4.12 16.16
CA TYR A 32 10.06 3.38 14.90
C TYR A 32 8.71 3.35 14.12
N ALA A 33 7.56 3.29 14.80
CA ALA A 33 6.27 3.33 14.08
C ALA A 33 5.84 4.75 13.75
N SER A 34 6.18 5.74 14.57
CA SER A 34 5.88 7.14 14.25
C SER A 34 6.65 7.59 13.01
N ASP A 35 7.97 7.36 13.00
CA ASP A 35 8.84 7.73 11.87
C ASP A 35 8.49 6.92 10.61
N GLY A 36 8.15 5.63 10.77
CA GLY A 36 7.69 4.79 9.67
C GLY A 36 6.40 5.28 9.02
N LEU A 37 5.45 5.83 9.81
CA LEU A 37 4.22 6.41 9.27
C LEU A 37 4.48 7.72 8.52
N GLU A 38 5.38 8.57 8.98
CA GLU A 38 5.76 9.80 8.27
C GLU A 38 6.44 9.49 6.93
N ILE A 39 7.36 8.52 6.90
CA ILE A 39 8.03 8.10 5.68
C ILE A 39 7.03 7.44 4.71
N TRP A 40 6.12 6.61 5.24
CA TRP A 40 5.07 5.98 4.45
C TRP A 40 4.19 7.02 3.75
N ASP A 41 3.70 8.02 4.49
CA ASP A 41 2.86 9.08 3.93
C ASP A 41 3.62 9.91 2.88
N ALA A 42 4.88 10.25 3.14
CA ALA A 42 5.71 10.97 2.18
C ALA A 42 5.92 10.19 0.87
N ILE A 43 6.24 8.90 0.96
CA ILE A 43 6.39 8.03 -0.22
C ILE A 43 5.08 7.91 -0.96
N LYS A 44 3.98 7.67 -0.24
CA LYS A 44 2.66 7.50 -0.86
C LYS A 44 2.22 8.75 -1.60
N SER A 45 2.37 9.94 -1.01
CA SER A 45 2.06 11.21 -1.68
C SER A 45 2.94 11.44 -2.92
N TRP A 46 4.23 11.14 -2.84
CA TRP A 46 5.14 11.29 -3.97
C TRP A 46 4.78 10.34 -5.13
N VAL A 47 4.52 9.06 -4.83
CA VAL A 47 4.09 8.06 -5.82
C VAL A 47 2.74 8.45 -6.43
N GLU A 48 1.80 8.94 -5.62
CA GLU A 48 0.49 9.39 -6.11
C GLU A 48 0.61 10.55 -7.10
N GLU A 49 1.45 11.55 -6.79
CA GLU A 49 1.71 12.67 -7.69
C GLU A 49 2.37 12.18 -8.99
N TYR A 50 3.34 11.26 -8.88
CA TYR A 50 4.00 10.66 -10.04
C TYR A 50 3.02 9.89 -10.93
N VAL A 51 2.26 8.95 -10.37
CA VAL A 51 1.27 8.15 -11.12
C VAL A 51 0.20 9.04 -11.73
N SER A 52 -0.28 10.06 -11.01
CA SER A 52 -1.26 11.02 -11.51
C SER A 52 -0.71 11.92 -12.62
N PHE A 53 0.61 12.13 -12.67
CA PHE A 53 1.26 12.84 -13.75
C PHE A 53 1.19 12.05 -15.06
N TYR A 54 1.53 10.76 -15.03
CA TYR A 54 1.61 9.88 -16.20
C TYR A 54 0.26 9.27 -16.61
N TYR A 55 -0.59 8.90 -15.67
CA TYR A 55 -1.90 8.27 -15.93
C TYR A 55 -3.04 9.17 -15.45
N LYS A 56 -3.76 9.79 -16.40
CA LYS A 56 -4.88 10.69 -16.09
C LYS A 56 -6.16 9.93 -15.78
N SER A 57 -6.29 8.71 -16.28
CA SER A 57 -7.39 7.81 -15.97
C SER A 57 -6.92 6.37 -15.77
N ASP A 58 -7.75 5.58 -15.09
CA ASP A 58 -7.52 4.14 -14.90
C ASP A 58 -7.55 3.39 -16.25
N GLU A 59 -8.24 3.94 -17.25
CA GLU A 59 -8.29 3.38 -18.61
C GLU A 59 -6.96 3.49 -19.34
N GLU A 60 -6.18 4.56 -19.13
CA GLU A 60 -4.84 4.70 -19.71
C GLU A 60 -3.88 3.68 -19.11
N LEU A 61 -4.01 3.43 -17.81
CA LEU A 61 -3.24 2.41 -17.08
C LEU A 61 -3.55 0.99 -17.59
N GLN A 62 -4.84 0.68 -17.80
CA GLN A 62 -5.25 -0.63 -18.34
C GLN A 62 -4.82 -0.85 -19.80
N LYS A 63 -4.67 0.24 -20.57
CA LYS A 63 -4.22 0.18 -21.97
C LYS A 63 -2.71 0.04 -22.09
N ASP A 64 -1.96 0.21 -21.01
CA ASP A 64 -0.51 0.06 -20.99
C ASP A 64 -0.11 -1.42 -20.92
N PRO A 65 0.38 -2.01 -22.03
CA PRO A 65 0.73 -3.43 -22.04
C PRO A 65 2.02 -3.71 -21.26
N GLU A 66 2.92 -2.73 -21.14
CA GLU A 66 4.20 -2.89 -20.44
C GLU A 66 3.95 -2.97 -18.93
N LEU A 67 3.10 -2.09 -18.40
CA LEU A 67 2.74 -2.10 -16.99
C LEU A 67 2.00 -3.38 -16.59
N GLN A 68 1.04 -3.83 -17.41
CA GLN A 68 0.31 -5.07 -17.15
C GLN A 68 1.22 -6.30 -17.22
N ALA A 69 2.17 -6.32 -18.15
CA ALA A 69 3.17 -7.38 -18.25
C ALA A 69 4.10 -7.38 -17.03
N TRP A 70 4.58 -6.21 -16.60
CA TRP A 70 5.41 -6.06 -15.41
C TRP A 70 4.72 -6.59 -14.15
N TRP A 71 3.45 -6.20 -13.91
CA TRP A 71 2.71 -6.68 -12.75
C TRP A 71 2.52 -8.18 -12.78
N LYS A 72 2.21 -8.74 -13.96
CA LYS A 72 2.08 -10.18 -14.14
C LYS A 72 3.39 -10.90 -13.86
N GLU A 73 4.52 -10.39 -14.34
CA GLU A 73 5.85 -10.95 -14.06
C GLU A 73 6.17 -10.90 -12.56
N LEU A 74 5.87 -9.79 -11.90
CA LEU A 74 6.09 -9.63 -10.46
C LEU A 74 5.31 -10.68 -9.66
N VAL A 75 4.05 -10.94 -10.00
CA VAL A 75 3.20 -11.92 -9.29
C VAL A 75 3.53 -13.36 -9.69
N GLU A 76 3.71 -13.65 -10.97
CA GLU A 76 3.86 -15.03 -11.46
C GLU A 76 5.31 -15.55 -11.39
N VAL A 77 6.30 -14.67 -11.52
CA VAL A 77 7.73 -15.01 -11.53
C VAL A 77 8.40 -14.55 -10.23
N GLY A 78 8.25 -13.27 -9.86
CA GLY A 78 8.87 -12.71 -8.65
C GLY A 78 8.34 -13.34 -7.37
N HIS A 79 7.01 -13.48 -7.27
CA HIS A 79 6.30 -14.10 -6.15
C HIS A 79 5.48 -15.33 -6.57
N GLY A 80 6.04 -16.14 -7.46
CA GLY A 80 5.35 -17.31 -8.04
C GLY A 80 4.89 -18.35 -7.02
N ASP A 81 5.45 -18.35 -5.81
CA ASP A 81 5.04 -19.16 -4.66
C ASP A 81 3.73 -18.67 -4.00
N LEU A 82 3.39 -17.40 -4.21
CA LEU A 82 2.20 -16.74 -3.64
C LEU A 82 1.17 -16.34 -4.70
N LYS A 83 1.38 -16.63 -5.99
CA LYS A 83 0.52 -16.17 -7.10
C LYS A 83 -0.98 -16.44 -6.94
N ASP A 84 -1.37 -17.53 -6.29
CA ASP A 84 -2.78 -17.94 -6.15
C ASP A 84 -3.50 -17.29 -4.95
N LYS A 85 -2.84 -16.35 -4.27
CA LYS A 85 -3.38 -15.73 -3.06
C LYS A 85 -4.39 -14.62 -3.38
N PRO A 86 -5.50 -14.53 -2.63
CA PRO A 86 -6.60 -13.60 -2.94
C PRO A 86 -6.30 -12.13 -2.60
N TRP A 87 -5.17 -11.83 -1.98
CA TRP A 87 -4.77 -10.46 -1.63
C TRP A 87 -3.98 -9.76 -2.74
N TRP A 88 -3.68 -10.44 -3.85
CA TRP A 88 -3.09 -9.78 -5.01
C TRP A 88 -4.10 -8.86 -5.68
N GLN A 89 -3.68 -7.60 -5.87
CA GLN A 89 -4.42 -6.60 -6.63
C GLN A 89 -4.42 -6.94 -8.12
N LYS A 90 -5.45 -6.49 -8.85
CA LYS A 90 -5.60 -6.78 -10.28
C LYS A 90 -4.89 -5.79 -11.19
N MET A 91 -4.28 -4.75 -10.62
CA MET A 91 -3.62 -3.64 -11.30
C MET A 91 -4.53 -2.97 -12.34
N GLN A 92 -5.77 -2.67 -11.92
CA GLN A 92 -6.79 -2.07 -12.78
C GLN A 92 -7.04 -0.60 -12.48
N THR A 93 -6.67 -0.12 -11.30
CA THR A 93 -6.88 1.26 -10.87
C THR A 93 -5.55 1.92 -10.53
N ARG A 94 -5.50 3.25 -10.64
CA ARG A 94 -4.31 4.01 -10.21
C ARG A 94 -4.04 3.86 -8.72
N GLU A 95 -5.08 3.69 -7.91
CA GLU A 95 -4.96 3.45 -6.48
C GLU A 95 -4.20 2.16 -6.18
N GLU A 96 -4.48 1.07 -6.91
CA GLU A 96 -3.75 -0.20 -6.80
C GLU A 96 -2.26 -0.02 -7.20
N LEU A 97 -1.99 0.72 -8.27
CA LEU A 97 -0.61 1.00 -8.69
C LEU A 97 0.17 1.84 -7.67
N VAL A 98 -0.47 2.86 -7.12
CA VAL A 98 0.12 3.72 -6.08
C VAL A 98 0.40 2.88 -4.83
N GLU A 99 -0.54 2.06 -4.40
CA GLU A 99 -0.37 1.20 -3.22
C GLU A 99 0.77 0.19 -3.41
N ALA A 100 0.82 -0.49 -4.57
CA ALA A 100 1.88 -1.44 -4.88
C ALA A 100 3.26 -0.77 -4.97
N SER A 101 3.36 0.36 -5.68
CA SER A 101 4.63 1.06 -5.88
C SER A 101 5.13 1.71 -4.58
N ALA A 102 4.22 2.28 -3.78
CA ALA A 102 4.56 2.82 -2.46
C ALA A 102 5.02 1.71 -1.51
N MET A 103 4.37 0.53 -1.55
CA MET A 103 4.79 -0.62 -0.76
C MET A 103 6.18 -1.13 -1.15
N ASP A 104 6.46 -1.24 -2.45
CA ASP A 104 7.77 -1.64 -2.96
C ASP A 104 8.87 -0.63 -2.55
N CYS A 105 8.64 0.66 -2.75
CA CYS A 105 9.55 1.75 -2.38
C CYS A 105 9.80 1.80 -0.86
N PHE A 106 8.74 1.68 -0.05
CA PHE A 106 8.86 1.66 1.40
C PHE A 106 9.64 0.44 1.88
N SER A 107 9.36 -0.75 1.32
CA SER A 107 10.09 -1.97 1.68
C SER A 107 11.58 -1.87 1.33
N SER A 108 11.91 -1.29 0.17
CA SER A 108 13.28 -1.11 -0.28
C SER A 108 14.05 -0.06 0.54
N SER A 109 13.38 1.01 1.01
CA SER A 109 14.00 2.10 1.76
C SER A 109 14.07 1.84 3.27
N CYS A 110 12.97 1.38 3.87
CA CYS A 110 12.81 1.32 5.34
C CYS A 110 13.14 -0.04 5.97
N CYS A 111 13.16 -1.12 5.19
CA CYS A 111 13.53 -2.45 5.69
C CYS A 111 15.00 -2.84 5.39
N CYS A 112 15.81 -1.92 4.85
CA CYS A 112 17.26 -2.09 4.69
C CYS A 112 18.04 -1.61 5.92
#